data_AF-A0A0X8CF46-F1
#
_entry.id   AF-A0A0X8CF46-F1
#
_cell.length_a   1.000
_cell.length_b   1.000
_cell.length_c   1.000
_cell.angle_alpha   90.00
_cell.angle_beta   90.00
_cell.angle_gamma   90.00
#
_symmetry.space_group_name_H-M   'P 1'
#
loop_
_entity.id
_entity.type
_entity.pdbx_description
1 polymer ?
#
loop_
_entity_poly.entity_id
_entity_poly.type
_entity_poly.pdbx_seq_one_letter_code
_entity_poly.pdbx_strand_id
1 'polypeptide(L)'
;MIAPLRLRLRRVLPSSLILDLEDRIKADALHAHEVVRDGFDGLTPLRARAIEGQARFRVCEQGFEEVCAEHGGHLLEGGVIPKTDLRVHQPFMRFEHEGQGVILALASMPESGKLPAKNKSRLAGVTVNYELSLRLAFDGKGPKISDIFVTLLVARDRERAGKIAEIAVGVIESNYEGFLYYETVDSFLLGDGDVEPDAPAPTPIAPPTVDQPKVTLKKGVKPFVPPEAPAAKSEEGDAQG
;
A
#
# COMPACT_ATOMS: atom_id res chain seq x y z
N MET A 1 6.41 -20.55 9.73
CA MET A 1 7.38 -19.51 9.30
C MET A 1 6.98 -18.08 9.68
N ILE A 2 5.77 -17.83 10.23
CA ILE A 2 5.31 -16.48 10.60
C ILE A 2 5.93 -15.99 11.93
N ALA A 3 6.05 -16.87 12.92
CA ALA A 3 6.67 -16.58 14.23
C ALA A 3 8.08 -15.94 14.17
N PRO A 4 9.04 -16.40 13.34
CA PRO A 4 10.35 -15.77 13.24
C PRO A 4 10.31 -14.37 12.61
N LEU A 5 9.33 -14.08 11.74
CA LEU A 5 9.20 -12.78 11.12
C LEU A 5 8.64 -11.75 12.11
N ARG A 6 7.56 -12.09 12.82
CA ARG A 6 6.97 -11.24 13.88
C ARG A 6 8.01 -10.85 14.93
N LEU A 7 8.78 -11.83 15.42
CA LEU A 7 9.83 -11.61 16.42
C LEU A 7 10.92 -10.68 15.88
N ARG A 8 11.35 -10.87 14.62
CA ARG A 8 12.33 -9.99 13.98
C ARG A 8 11.81 -8.57 13.84
N LEU A 9 10.58 -8.39 13.37
CA LEU A 9 9.97 -7.07 13.20
C LEU A 9 9.90 -6.32 14.53
N ARG A 10 9.45 -6.97 15.61
CA ARG A 10 9.39 -6.34 16.94
C ARG A 10 10.75 -6.02 17.56
N ARG A 11 11.81 -6.73 17.18
CA ARG A 11 13.18 -6.42 17.61
C ARG A 11 13.74 -5.20 16.90
N VAL A 12 13.44 -5.03 15.62
CA VAL A 12 13.98 -3.94 14.80
C VAL A 12 13.10 -2.68 14.85
N LEU A 13 11.78 -2.85 14.94
CA LEU A 13 10.80 -1.76 15.02
C LEU A 13 10.29 -1.65 16.47
N PRO A 14 10.78 -0.68 17.26
CA PRO A 14 10.37 -0.54 18.65
C PRO A 14 8.89 -0.16 18.75
N SER A 15 8.20 -0.61 19.81
CA SER A 15 6.78 -0.28 20.02
C SER A 15 6.51 1.22 20.10
N SER A 16 7.46 2.00 20.63
CA SER A 16 7.38 3.46 20.68
C SER A 16 7.27 4.09 19.29
N LEU A 17 8.06 3.60 18.32
CA LEU A 17 7.99 4.04 16.93
C LEU A 17 6.59 3.79 16.35
N ILE A 18 6.05 2.60 16.57
CA ILE A 18 4.76 2.22 16.01
C ILE A 18 3.61 3.04 16.62
N LEU A 19 3.66 3.30 17.93
CA LEU A 19 2.71 4.16 18.62
C LEU A 19 2.75 5.61 18.10
N ASP A 20 3.94 6.19 18.01
CA ASP A 20 4.10 7.58 17.54
C ASP A 20 3.67 7.71 16.06
N LEU A 21 3.95 6.70 15.24
CA LEU A 21 3.48 6.64 13.86
C LEU A 21 1.96 6.55 13.78
N GLU A 22 1.32 5.72 14.61
CA GLU A 22 -0.13 5.61 14.66
C GLU A 22 -0.78 6.95 15.02
N ASP A 23 -0.31 7.59 16.09
CA ASP A 23 -0.83 8.87 16.54
C ASP A 23 -0.60 9.96 15.49
N ARG A 24 0.61 10.03 14.91
CA ARG A 24 0.95 10.99 13.86
C ARG A 24 0.07 10.82 12.63
N ILE A 25 -0.13 9.59 12.15
CA ILE A 25 -0.96 9.32 10.96
C ILE A 25 -2.41 9.72 11.20
N LYS A 26 -2.97 9.44 12.38
CA LYS A 26 -4.33 9.84 12.74
C LYS A 26 -4.45 11.36 12.82
N ALA A 27 -3.48 12.05 13.40
CA ALA A 27 -3.43 13.50 13.49
C ALA A 27 -3.31 14.16 12.10
N ASP A 28 -2.39 13.69 11.27
CA ASP A 28 -2.16 14.19 9.91
C ASP A 28 -3.40 14.01 9.02
N ALA A 29 -4.10 12.88 9.17
CA ALA A 29 -5.35 12.63 8.44
C ALA A 29 -6.47 13.61 8.81
N LEU A 30 -6.59 13.92 10.11
CA LEU A 30 -7.55 14.90 10.59
C LEU A 30 -7.16 16.32 10.14
N HIS A 31 -5.89 16.67 10.28
CA HIS A 31 -5.36 17.97 9.88
C HIS A 31 -5.58 18.23 8.38
N ALA A 32 -5.28 17.27 7.52
CA ALA A 32 -5.51 17.39 6.08
C ALA A 32 -6.98 17.59 5.73
N HIS A 33 -7.89 16.94 6.47
CA HIS A 33 -9.33 17.15 6.31
C HIS A 33 -9.74 18.57 6.70
N GLU A 34 -9.29 19.06 7.85
CA GLU A 34 -9.59 20.42 8.34
C GLU A 34 -9.06 21.50 7.38
N VAL A 35 -7.81 21.38 6.92
CA VAL A 35 -7.20 22.33 5.97
C VAL A 35 -7.98 22.38 4.67
N VAL A 36 -8.45 21.25 4.15
CA VAL A 36 -9.21 21.25 2.89
C VAL A 36 -10.64 21.75 3.08
N ARG A 37 -11.28 21.41 4.21
CA ARG A 37 -12.62 21.87 4.55
C ARG A 37 -12.67 23.38 4.74
N ASP A 38 -11.69 23.93 5.47
CA ASP A 38 -11.69 25.34 5.89
C ASP A 38 -10.95 26.26 4.90
N GLY A 39 -10.04 25.70 4.09
CA GLY A 39 -9.17 26.45 3.19
C GLY A 39 -9.64 26.57 1.74
N PHE A 40 -10.70 25.86 1.33
CA PHE A 40 -11.18 25.85 -0.05
C PHE A 40 -12.69 26.04 -0.18
N ASP A 41 -13.11 27.26 -0.50
CA ASP A 41 -14.50 27.56 -0.81
C ASP A 41 -14.89 27.19 -2.25
N GLY A 42 -16.14 26.75 -2.44
CA GLY A 42 -16.75 26.54 -3.76
C GLY A 42 -16.30 25.27 -4.50
N LEU A 43 -15.52 24.39 -3.88
CA LEU A 43 -15.21 23.10 -4.47
C LEU A 43 -16.41 22.16 -4.48
N THR A 44 -16.55 21.39 -5.56
CA THR A 44 -17.51 20.27 -5.57
C THR A 44 -17.03 19.17 -4.63
N PRO A 45 -17.94 18.36 -4.05
CA PRO A 45 -17.55 17.28 -3.12
C PRO A 45 -16.52 16.31 -3.68
N LEU A 46 -16.58 16.01 -4.98
CA LEU A 46 -15.61 15.14 -5.65
C LEU A 46 -14.20 15.76 -5.70
N ARG A 47 -14.11 17.06 -5.99
CA ARG A 47 -12.83 17.78 -6.07
C ARG A 47 -12.21 17.98 -4.69
N ALA A 48 -13.02 18.35 -3.70
CA ALA A 48 -12.59 18.46 -2.31
C ALA A 48 -12.00 17.13 -1.80
N ARG A 49 -12.68 16.01 -2.05
CA ARG A 49 -12.16 14.67 -1.68
C ARG A 49 -10.85 14.31 -2.36
N ALA A 50 -10.67 14.69 -3.63
CA ALA A 50 -9.43 14.42 -4.35
C ALA A 50 -8.24 15.21 -3.77
N ILE A 51 -8.46 16.49 -3.46
CA ILE A 51 -7.44 17.35 -2.83
C ILE A 51 -7.13 16.85 -1.42
N GLU A 52 -8.14 16.52 -0.61
CA GLU A 52 -7.96 15.93 0.72
C GLU A 52 -7.10 14.66 0.66
N GLY A 53 -7.37 13.78 -0.31
CA GLY A 53 -6.59 12.55 -0.49
C GLY A 53 -5.11 12.82 -0.78
N GLN A 54 -4.82 13.81 -1.62
CA GLN A 54 -3.45 14.22 -1.92
C GLN A 54 -2.77 14.91 -0.73
N ALA A 55 -3.46 15.86 -0.10
CA ALA A 55 -2.95 16.58 1.06
C ALA A 55 -2.60 15.62 2.19
N ARG A 56 -3.52 14.72 2.57
CA ARG A 56 -3.29 13.69 3.58
C ARG A 56 -2.08 12.84 3.23
N PHE A 57 -2.00 12.36 2.00
CA PHE A 57 -0.90 11.50 1.59
C PHE A 57 0.46 12.19 1.75
N ARG A 58 0.57 13.47 1.40
CA ARG A 58 1.82 14.24 1.53
C ARG A 58 2.17 14.57 2.96
N VAL A 59 1.20 15.01 3.76
CA VAL A 59 1.42 15.30 5.18
C VAL A 59 1.83 14.03 5.93
N CYS A 60 1.15 12.90 5.67
CA CYS A 60 1.54 11.61 6.25
C CYS A 60 2.91 11.11 5.76
N GLU A 61 3.28 11.30 4.49
CA GLU A 61 4.63 10.95 4.00
C GLU A 61 5.71 11.71 4.77
N GLN A 62 5.52 13.03 4.97
CA GLN A 62 6.44 13.86 5.73
C GLN A 62 6.48 13.46 7.20
N GLY A 63 5.31 13.31 7.85
CA GLY A 63 5.23 12.91 9.26
C GLY A 63 5.82 11.52 9.52
N PHE A 64 5.64 10.59 8.58
CA PHE A 64 6.28 9.27 8.61
C PHE A 64 7.81 9.38 8.60
N GLU A 65 8.38 10.21 7.73
CA GLU A 65 9.83 10.42 7.65
C GLU A 65 10.39 11.03 8.95
N GLU A 66 9.73 12.08 9.46
CA GLU A 66 10.11 12.77 10.70
C GLU A 66 10.12 11.81 11.90
N VAL A 67 9.01 11.11 12.13
CA VAL A 67 8.90 10.16 13.26
C VAL A 67 9.91 9.03 13.10
N CYS A 68 10.08 8.48 11.89
CA CYS A 68 11.08 7.43 11.69
C CYS A 68 12.50 7.92 11.99
N ALA A 69 12.85 9.15 11.62
CA ALA A 69 14.16 9.74 11.89
C ALA A 69 14.40 9.94 13.40
N GLU A 70 13.38 10.37 14.16
CA GLU A 70 13.45 10.53 15.62
C GLU A 70 13.74 9.21 16.35
N HIS A 71 13.25 8.09 15.81
CA HIS A 71 13.48 6.74 16.35
C HIS A 71 14.73 6.06 15.76
N GLY A 72 15.64 6.82 15.13
CA GLY A 72 16.91 6.31 14.59
C GLY A 72 16.81 5.62 13.24
N GLY A 73 15.68 5.76 12.54
CA GLY A 73 15.54 5.33 11.16
C GLY A 73 16.31 6.24 10.21
N HIS A 74 16.96 5.65 9.22
CA HIS A 74 17.71 6.39 8.21
C HIS A 74 16.99 6.34 6.87
N LEU A 75 16.75 7.49 6.26
CA LEU A 75 16.27 7.56 4.89
C LEU A 75 17.28 6.87 3.96
N LEU A 76 16.81 6.04 3.03
CA LEU A 76 17.68 5.44 2.02
C LEU A 76 18.29 6.53 1.12
N GLU A 77 19.59 6.78 1.27
CA GLU A 77 20.34 7.78 0.48
C GLU A 77 20.15 7.59 -1.03
N GLY A 78 19.73 8.66 -1.72
CA GLY A 78 19.48 8.65 -3.16
C GLY A 78 18.29 7.78 -3.61
N GLY A 79 17.53 7.22 -2.66
CA GLY A 79 16.42 6.31 -2.91
C GLY A 79 16.86 4.97 -3.50
N VAL A 80 18.12 4.56 -3.39
CA VAL A 80 18.58 3.31 -3.98
C VAL A 80 18.25 2.15 -3.04
N ILE A 81 17.50 1.17 -3.54
CA ILE A 81 17.16 -0.01 -2.75
C ILE A 81 18.40 -0.91 -2.60
N PRO A 82 18.73 -1.38 -1.40
CA PRO A 82 19.87 -2.25 -1.17
C PRO A 82 19.92 -3.43 -2.16
N LYS A 83 21.11 -3.67 -2.74
CA LYS A 83 21.40 -4.76 -3.69
C LYS A 83 20.67 -4.66 -5.04
N THR A 84 20.11 -3.49 -5.34
CA THR A 84 19.52 -3.20 -6.66
C THR A 84 19.99 -1.82 -7.14
N ASP A 85 19.86 -1.58 -8.44
CA ASP A 85 20.03 -0.23 -9.01
C ASP A 85 18.69 0.54 -9.09
N LEU A 86 17.64 0.02 -8.42
CA LEU A 86 16.30 0.59 -8.46
C LEU A 86 16.22 1.80 -7.53
N ARG A 87 15.68 2.90 -8.06
CA ARG A 87 15.43 4.13 -7.31
C ARG A 87 13.98 4.23 -6.86
N VAL A 88 13.78 4.66 -5.62
CA VAL A 88 12.49 4.97 -5.03
C VAL A 88 12.35 6.48 -4.87
N HIS A 89 11.13 6.94 -5.08
CA HIS A 89 10.76 8.36 -4.98
C HIS A 89 9.86 8.65 -3.78
N GLN A 90 9.76 7.69 -2.86
CA GLN A 90 8.95 7.75 -1.64
C GLN A 90 9.87 7.48 -0.46
N PRO A 91 9.55 8.03 0.73
CA PRO A 91 10.39 7.86 1.91
C PRO A 91 10.40 6.39 2.35
N PHE A 92 11.55 5.73 2.20
CA PHE A 92 11.83 4.40 2.72
C PHE A 92 12.86 4.56 3.84
N MET A 93 12.48 4.14 5.04
CA MET A 93 13.26 4.33 6.26
C MET A 93 13.87 3.00 6.67
N ARG A 94 15.19 2.95 6.78
CA ARG A 94 15.93 1.76 7.19
C ARG A 94 16.22 1.82 8.68
N PHE A 95 15.83 0.77 9.38
CA PHE A 95 16.19 0.48 10.77
C PHE A 95 17.14 -0.70 10.79
N GLU A 96 18.04 -0.76 11.76
CA GLU A 96 18.95 -1.89 11.95
C GLU A 96 19.12 -2.20 13.44
N HIS A 97 19.04 -3.49 13.77
CA HIS A 97 19.32 -4.00 15.11
C HIS A 97 20.14 -5.28 15.01
N GLU A 98 21.35 -5.30 15.59
CA GLU A 98 22.24 -6.48 15.64
C GLU A 98 22.47 -7.14 14.26
N GLY A 99 22.66 -6.34 13.21
CA GLY A 99 22.85 -6.83 11.85
C GLY A 99 21.59 -7.33 11.16
N GLN A 100 20.41 -7.10 11.75
CA GLN A 100 19.09 -7.29 11.13
C GLN A 100 18.49 -5.92 10.79
N GLY A 101 18.46 -5.59 9.52
CA GLY A 101 17.75 -4.45 8.95
C GLY A 101 16.29 -4.72 8.59
N VAL A 102 15.51 -3.65 8.66
CA VAL A 102 14.14 -3.52 8.15
C VAL A 102 14.06 -2.22 7.35
N ILE A 103 13.55 -2.31 6.13
CA ILE A 103 13.18 -1.15 5.31
C ILE A 103 11.69 -0.95 5.48
N LEU A 104 11.31 0.07 6.24
CA LEU A 104 9.93 0.46 6.48
C LEU A 104 9.47 1.47 5.43
N ALA A 105 8.30 1.25 4.85
CA ALA A 105 7.66 2.16 3.90
C ALA A 105 6.22 2.44 4.27
N LEU A 106 5.71 3.62 3.95
CA LEU A 106 4.30 3.97 4.10
C LEU A 106 3.50 3.61 2.84
N ALA A 107 2.35 2.95 2.99
CA ALA A 107 1.42 2.74 1.88
C ALA A 107 -0.04 2.80 2.28
N SER A 108 -0.88 3.34 1.39
CA SER A 108 -2.32 3.35 1.58
C SER A 108 -2.99 2.11 0.98
N MET A 109 -3.87 1.49 1.76
CA MET A 109 -4.74 0.41 1.30
C MET A 109 -6.06 0.98 0.74
N PRO A 110 -6.65 0.36 -0.29
CA PRO A 110 -7.97 0.75 -0.75
C PRO A 110 -9.06 0.45 0.30
N GLU A 111 -8.89 -0.67 1.01
CA GLU A 111 -9.74 -1.20 2.08
C GLU A 111 -8.85 -1.99 3.06
N SER A 112 -9.30 -2.16 4.29
CA SER A 112 -8.60 -2.95 5.32
C SER A 112 -8.24 -4.35 4.83
N GLY A 113 -7.02 -4.81 5.15
CA GLY A 113 -6.50 -6.12 4.73
C GLY A 113 -6.24 -6.30 3.23
N LYS A 114 -6.43 -5.27 2.38
CA LYS A 114 -6.14 -5.35 0.94
C LYS A 114 -4.74 -4.87 0.62
N LEU A 115 -4.12 -5.49 -0.39
CA LEU A 115 -2.83 -5.03 -0.91
C LEU A 115 -2.94 -3.56 -1.36
N PRO A 116 -1.93 -2.72 -1.05
CA PRO A 116 -1.88 -1.36 -1.55
C PRO A 116 -1.78 -1.37 -3.08
N ALA A 117 -2.22 -0.30 -3.74
CA ALA A 117 -2.17 -0.22 -5.21
C ALA A 117 -0.72 -0.40 -5.72
N LYS A 118 -0.48 -1.15 -6.80
CA LYS A 118 0.89 -1.32 -7.34
C LYS A 118 1.43 0.03 -7.83
N ASN A 119 2.64 0.42 -7.40
CA ASN A 119 3.39 1.55 -7.96
C ASN A 119 4.87 1.16 -8.16
N LYS A 120 5.63 1.99 -8.89
CA LYS A 120 7.04 1.69 -9.20
C LYS A 120 7.91 1.51 -7.96
N SER A 121 7.78 2.37 -6.94
CA SER A 121 8.56 2.28 -5.69
C SER A 121 8.25 1.02 -4.89
N ARG A 122 6.96 0.64 -4.78
CA ARG A 122 6.54 -0.58 -4.07
C ARG A 122 6.94 -1.84 -4.83
N LEU A 123 6.80 -1.86 -6.15
CA LEU A 123 7.30 -2.96 -6.97
C LEU A 123 8.80 -3.16 -6.78
N ALA A 124 9.55 -2.08 -6.65
CA ALA A 124 10.97 -2.12 -6.35
C ALA A 124 11.22 -2.60 -4.90
N GLY A 125 10.48 -2.10 -3.91
CA GLY A 125 10.60 -2.49 -2.50
C GLY A 125 10.40 -3.99 -2.26
N VAL A 126 9.35 -4.58 -2.84
CA VAL A 126 9.06 -6.01 -2.64
C VAL A 126 10.11 -6.94 -3.26
N THR A 127 10.98 -6.44 -4.16
CA THR A 127 12.11 -7.23 -4.66
C THR A 127 13.12 -7.57 -3.56
N VAL A 128 13.18 -6.78 -2.47
CA VAL A 128 13.99 -7.11 -1.29
C VAL A 128 13.42 -8.33 -0.55
N ASN A 129 12.11 -8.58 -0.68
CA ASN A 129 11.47 -9.76 -0.10
C ASN A 129 11.65 -11.01 -0.96
N TYR A 130 12.41 -10.92 -2.07
CA TYR A 130 12.64 -12.03 -2.99
C TYR A 130 13.22 -13.28 -2.30
N GLU A 131 14.08 -13.11 -1.29
CA GLU A 131 14.64 -14.21 -0.49
C GLU A 131 13.70 -14.76 0.61
N LEU A 132 12.56 -14.11 0.86
CA LEU A 132 11.59 -14.52 1.89
C LEU A 132 10.46 -15.39 1.33
N SER A 133 10.32 -15.46 0.00
CA SER A 133 9.39 -16.35 -0.70
C SER A 133 10.04 -17.74 -0.86
N LEU A 134 9.39 -18.80 -0.37
CA LEU A 134 9.90 -20.19 -0.40
C LEU A 134 10.41 -20.63 -1.79
N ARG A 135 11.73 -20.64 -2.01
CA ARG A 135 12.37 -21.26 -3.18
C ARG A 135 13.75 -21.85 -2.84
N LEU A 136 14.15 -22.86 -3.61
CA LEU A 136 15.51 -23.41 -3.63
C LEU A 136 16.47 -22.38 -4.22
N ALA A 137 17.45 -21.92 -3.43
CA ALA A 137 18.42 -20.91 -3.83
C ALA A 137 19.55 -21.53 -4.68
N PHE A 138 19.74 -21.05 -5.92
CA PHE A 138 20.74 -21.62 -6.85
C PHE A 138 21.84 -20.64 -7.30
N ASP A 139 21.73 -19.33 -7.06
CA ASP A 139 22.68 -18.35 -7.61
C ASP A 139 23.29 -17.34 -6.61
N GLY A 140 22.85 -17.34 -5.34
CA GLY A 140 23.44 -16.51 -4.28
C GLY A 140 23.35 -15.00 -4.52
N LYS A 141 22.52 -14.55 -5.47
CA LYS A 141 22.31 -13.13 -5.84
C LYS A 141 21.06 -12.52 -5.22
N GLY A 142 20.40 -13.26 -4.33
CA GLY A 142 19.25 -12.74 -3.62
C GLY A 142 19.61 -11.74 -2.50
N PRO A 143 18.59 -11.15 -1.87
CA PRO A 143 18.70 -10.31 -0.68
C PRO A 143 19.40 -10.93 0.56
N LYS A 144 20.75 -11.11 0.57
CA LYS A 144 21.52 -11.56 1.76
C LYS A 144 20.89 -11.22 3.13
N ILE A 145 20.48 -12.23 3.89
CA ILE A 145 20.29 -12.39 5.37
C ILE A 145 19.83 -11.20 6.24
N SER A 146 20.17 -9.93 5.98
CA SER A 146 19.97 -8.83 6.92
C SER A 146 18.80 -7.89 6.65
N ASP A 147 18.22 -7.70 5.46
CA ASP A 147 17.20 -6.63 5.25
C ASP A 147 15.85 -7.17 4.73
N ILE A 148 14.73 -6.73 5.34
CA ILE A 148 13.35 -7.06 4.93
C ILE A 148 12.59 -5.79 4.56
N PHE A 149 11.83 -5.82 3.46
CA PHE A 149 10.91 -4.74 3.11
C PHE A 149 9.56 -4.92 3.81
N VAL A 150 9.21 -3.94 4.62
CA VAL A 150 8.02 -3.91 5.48
C VAL A 150 7.22 -2.66 5.14
N THR A 151 5.90 -2.80 5.10
CA THR A 151 4.99 -1.70 4.81
C THR A 151 4.15 -1.40 6.04
N LEU A 152 4.16 -0.14 6.49
CA LEU A 152 3.11 0.41 7.34
C LEU A 152 1.93 0.76 6.44
N LEU A 153 0.86 -0.01 6.61
CA LEU A 153 -0.34 0.03 5.80
C LEU A 153 -1.40 0.88 6.49
N VAL A 154 -2.02 1.79 5.74
CA VAL A 154 -3.05 2.69 6.26
C VAL A 154 -4.32 2.57 5.40
N ALA A 155 -5.43 2.17 6.01
CA ALA A 155 -6.75 2.24 5.39
C ALA A 155 -7.55 3.41 5.98
N ARG A 156 -8.07 4.27 5.10
CA ARG A 156 -8.93 5.38 5.52
C ARG A 156 -10.34 4.88 5.88
N ASP A 157 -11.00 5.62 6.75
CA ASP A 157 -12.43 5.47 6.94
C ASP A 157 -13.17 6.10 5.73
N ARG A 158 -14.04 5.32 5.10
CA ARG A 158 -14.78 5.75 3.90
C ARG A 158 -16.07 6.47 4.26
N GLU A 159 -16.58 6.27 5.47
CA GLU A 159 -17.79 6.88 6.01
C GLU A 159 -17.48 8.16 6.77
N ARG A 160 -16.34 8.22 7.46
CA ARG A 160 -15.90 9.37 8.26
C ARG A 160 -14.67 10.03 7.65
N ALA A 161 -14.86 11.19 7.02
CA ALA A 161 -13.76 11.98 6.46
C ALA A 161 -12.73 12.38 7.54
N GLY A 162 -11.46 12.45 7.17
CA GLY A 162 -10.37 12.73 8.11
C GLY A 162 -10.09 11.63 9.16
N LYS A 163 -10.72 10.45 9.07
CA LYS A 163 -10.48 9.32 9.97
C LYS A 163 -9.78 8.15 9.27
N ILE A 164 -9.07 7.38 10.08
CA ILE A 164 -8.37 6.15 9.68
C ILE A 164 -9.19 4.97 10.22
N ALA A 165 -9.44 4.00 9.36
CA ALA A 165 -10.14 2.77 9.74
C ALA A 165 -9.17 1.76 10.35
N GLU A 166 -7.96 1.66 9.80
CA GLU A 166 -6.97 0.66 10.22
C GLU A 166 -5.55 1.11 9.89
N ILE A 167 -4.63 0.78 10.79
CA ILE A 167 -3.18 0.80 10.54
C ILE A 167 -2.65 -0.60 10.81
N ALA A 168 -1.80 -1.12 9.93
CA ALA A 168 -1.27 -2.47 10.01
C ALA A 168 0.20 -2.51 9.57
N VAL A 169 0.94 -3.50 10.06
CA VAL A 169 2.28 -3.85 9.61
C VAL A 169 2.17 -5.04 8.66
N GLY A 170 2.69 -4.89 7.44
CA GLY A 170 2.61 -5.92 6.42
C GLY A 170 3.95 -6.19 5.73
N VAL A 171 4.19 -7.45 5.38
CA VAL A 171 5.28 -7.88 4.50
C VAL A 171 4.66 -8.47 3.25
N ILE A 172 4.82 -7.78 2.12
CA ILE A 172 4.22 -8.17 0.85
C ILE A 172 5.16 -9.16 0.13
N GLU A 173 4.59 -10.18 -0.49
CA GLU A 173 5.34 -11.12 -1.33
C GLU A 173 6.03 -10.43 -2.50
N SER A 174 7.15 -10.98 -2.95
CA SER A 174 7.94 -10.40 -4.06
C SER A 174 7.20 -10.39 -5.41
N ASN A 175 6.25 -11.29 -5.63
CA ASN A 175 5.34 -11.31 -6.79
C ASN A 175 4.15 -10.33 -6.65
N TYR A 176 3.96 -9.73 -5.47
CA TYR A 176 2.82 -8.87 -5.15
C TYR A 176 1.47 -9.59 -5.33
N GLU A 177 1.39 -10.88 -4.96
CA GLU A 177 0.16 -11.68 -5.00
C GLU A 177 -0.50 -11.80 -3.62
N GLY A 178 0.28 -11.71 -2.53
CA GLY A 178 -0.25 -11.74 -1.17
C GLY A 178 0.65 -11.10 -0.12
N PHE A 179 0.26 -11.26 1.14
CA PHE A 179 1.07 -10.92 2.31
C PHE A 179 1.78 -12.17 2.83
N LEU A 180 3.10 -12.08 3.03
CA LEU A 180 3.86 -13.03 3.85
C LEU A 180 3.52 -12.86 5.35
N TYR A 181 3.12 -11.65 5.73
CA TYR A 181 2.69 -11.29 7.07
C TYR A 181 1.81 -10.04 7.03
N TYR A 182 0.81 -10.03 7.88
CA TYR A 182 -0.12 -8.92 8.06
C TYR A 182 -0.62 -8.96 9.51
N GLU A 183 -0.51 -7.84 10.21
CA GLU A 183 -1.01 -7.70 11.58
C GLU A 183 -1.41 -6.24 11.81
N THR A 184 -2.56 -5.98 12.45
CA THR A 184 -2.95 -4.61 12.83
C THR A 184 -1.98 -4.06 13.87
N VAL A 185 -1.86 -2.74 13.98
CA VAL A 185 -0.99 -2.10 14.98
C VAL A 185 -1.37 -2.53 16.39
N ASP A 186 -2.67 -2.58 16.72
CA ASP A 186 -3.15 -3.05 18.02
C ASP A 186 -2.62 -4.44 18.36
N SER A 187 -2.78 -5.40 17.44
CA SER A 187 -2.27 -6.77 17.62
C SER A 187 -0.74 -6.81 17.68
N PHE A 188 -0.07 -6.00 16.84
CA PHE A 188 1.37 -5.90 16.78
C PHE A 188 1.96 -5.38 18.09
N LEU A 189 1.26 -4.48 18.79
CA LEU A 189 1.69 -3.91 20.06
C LEU A 189 1.37 -4.78 21.28
N LEU A 190 0.27 -5.55 21.23
CA LEU A 190 -0.23 -6.28 22.40
C LEU A 190 0.68 -7.39 22.93
N GLY A 191 1.61 -7.95 22.12
CA GLY A 191 2.64 -8.89 22.60
C GLY A 191 2.11 -10.21 23.20
N ASP A 192 2.26 -11.34 22.51
CA ASP A 192 2.00 -12.71 23.01
C ASP A 192 0.70 -12.94 23.81
N GLY A 193 -0.40 -12.27 23.45
CA GLY A 193 -1.72 -12.89 23.54
C GLY A 193 -1.89 -13.80 22.33
N ASP A 194 -2.38 -15.03 22.53
CA ASP A 194 -2.71 -16.05 21.51
C ASP A 194 -3.78 -15.57 20.51
N VAL A 195 -3.51 -14.48 19.80
CA VAL A 195 -4.25 -14.04 18.64
C VAL A 195 -3.42 -14.49 17.46
N GLU A 196 -3.86 -15.57 16.80
CA GLU A 196 -3.33 -15.91 15.49
C GLU A 196 -3.37 -14.65 14.62
N PRO A 197 -2.27 -14.28 13.95
CA PRO A 197 -2.30 -13.15 13.04
C PRO A 197 -3.39 -13.43 12.01
N ASP A 198 -4.35 -12.51 11.88
CA ASP A 198 -5.43 -12.55 10.90
C ASP A 198 -4.85 -12.21 9.51
N ALA A 199 -3.82 -12.96 9.13
CA ALA A 199 -3.23 -12.90 7.82
C ALA A 199 -4.31 -13.43 6.86
N PRO A 200 -4.80 -12.62 5.90
CA PRO A 200 -5.72 -13.13 4.89
C PRO A 200 -5.07 -14.33 4.23
N ALA A 201 -5.80 -15.45 4.15
CA ALA A 201 -5.25 -16.72 3.70
C ALA A 201 -4.46 -16.53 2.39
N PRO A 202 -3.24 -17.10 2.28
CA PRO A 202 -2.46 -17.01 1.06
C PRO A 202 -3.33 -17.50 -0.09
N THR A 203 -3.49 -16.65 -1.11
CA THR A 203 -4.27 -17.05 -2.28
C THR A 203 -3.50 -18.19 -2.94
N PRO A 204 -4.07 -19.40 -3.10
CA PRO A 204 -3.38 -20.49 -3.76
C PRO A 204 -2.94 -20.03 -5.15
N ILE A 205 -1.68 -20.27 -5.49
CA ILE A 205 -1.18 -20.05 -6.84
C ILE A 205 -1.97 -20.97 -7.76
N ALA A 206 -3.01 -20.45 -8.39
CA ALA A 206 -3.68 -21.16 -9.46
C ALA A 206 -2.64 -21.35 -10.59
N PRO A 207 -2.51 -22.56 -11.14
CA PRO A 207 -1.69 -22.74 -12.34
C PRO A 207 -2.17 -21.73 -13.39
N PRO A 208 -1.24 -21.10 -14.15
CA PRO A 208 -1.60 -20.03 -15.08
C PRO A 208 -2.65 -20.57 -16.04
N THR A 209 -3.89 -20.14 -15.85
CA THR A 209 -4.95 -20.38 -16.80
C THR A 209 -4.62 -19.45 -17.95
N VAL A 210 -4.30 -20.03 -19.11
CA VAL A 210 -4.07 -19.28 -20.35
C VAL A 210 -5.43 -18.76 -20.82
N ASP A 211 -5.99 -17.80 -20.09
CA ASP A 211 -7.12 -17.03 -20.55
C ASP A 211 -6.57 -15.89 -21.41
N GLN A 212 -6.70 -16.09 -22.71
CA GLN A 212 -6.50 -15.04 -23.69
C GLN A 212 -7.37 -13.83 -23.29
N PRO A 213 -6.84 -12.60 -23.25
CA PRO A 213 -7.64 -11.44 -22.91
C PRO A 213 -8.70 -11.23 -23.98
N LYS A 214 -9.95 -11.58 -23.68
CA LYS A 214 -11.12 -11.33 -24.54
C LYS A 214 -11.55 -9.86 -24.42
N VAL A 215 -10.62 -8.93 -24.64
CA VAL A 215 -10.94 -7.52 -24.80
C VAL A 215 -11.47 -7.35 -26.22
N THR A 216 -12.79 -7.37 -26.37
CA THR A 216 -13.43 -6.99 -27.63
C THR A 216 -13.73 -5.49 -27.59
N LEU A 217 -12.97 -4.75 -28.40
CA LEU A 217 -13.24 -3.33 -28.66
C LEU A 217 -14.58 -3.20 -29.40
N LYS A 218 -15.47 -2.34 -28.92
CA LYS A 218 -16.74 -2.04 -29.61
C LYS A 218 -16.44 -1.40 -30.97
N LYS A 219 -16.95 -2.01 -32.04
CA LYS A 219 -16.64 -1.70 -33.45
C LYS A 219 -17.27 -0.42 -34.00
N GLY A 220 -17.76 0.49 -33.16
CA GLY A 220 -18.39 1.73 -33.64
C GLY A 220 -18.57 2.78 -32.54
N VAL A 221 -18.12 3.99 -32.84
CA VAL A 221 -18.37 5.19 -32.03
C VAL A 221 -19.77 5.68 -32.37
N LYS A 222 -20.69 5.72 -31.39
CA LYS A 222 -21.96 6.44 -31.57
C LYS A 222 -21.68 7.94 -31.45
N PRO A 223 -21.97 8.76 -32.47
CA PRO A 223 -21.85 10.21 -32.36
C PRO A 223 -22.74 10.73 -31.25
N PHE A 224 -22.22 11.69 -30.48
CA PHE A 224 -22.99 12.39 -29.45
C PHE A 224 -24.12 13.19 -30.09
N VAL A 225 -25.35 12.97 -29.65
CA VAL A 225 -26.54 13.75 -30.04
C VAL A 225 -26.92 14.65 -28.86
N PRO A 226 -26.87 15.99 -29.01
CA PRO A 226 -27.29 16.92 -27.97
C PRO A 226 -28.79 16.77 -27.66
N PRO A 227 -29.21 17.01 -26.41
CA PRO A 227 -30.58 16.77 -25.94
C PRO A 227 -31.66 17.66 -26.59
N GLU A 228 -31.28 18.62 -27.43
CA GLU A 228 -32.20 19.51 -28.16
C GLU A 228 -32.58 18.99 -29.57
N ALA A 229 -32.04 17.86 -30.02
CA ALA A 229 -32.39 17.28 -31.31
C ALA A 229 -33.67 16.41 -31.23
N PRO A 230 -34.60 16.53 -32.19
CA PRO A 230 -35.81 15.71 -32.20
C PRO A 230 -35.48 14.23 -32.43
N ALA A 231 -36.11 13.36 -31.65
CA ALA A 231 -35.87 11.92 -31.68
C ALA A 231 -36.16 11.33 -33.07
N ALA A 232 -35.12 10.83 -33.74
CA ALA A 232 -35.27 10.06 -34.97
C ALA A 232 -35.87 8.68 -34.63
N LYS A 233 -37.01 8.36 -35.24
CA LYS A 233 -37.69 7.06 -35.13
C LYS A 233 -36.75 5.94 -35.59
N SER A 234 -36.67 4.88 -34.79
CA SER A 234 -36.06 3.61 -35.17
C SER A 234 -36.94 2.91 -36.21
N GLU A 235 -36.46 2.76 -37.44
CA GLU A 235 -37.00 1.81 -38.41
C GLU A 235 -36.46 0.41 -38.10
N GLU A 236 -37.35 -0.48 -37.68
CA GLU A 236 -37.15 -1.93 -37.73
C GLU A 236 -37.19 -2.37 -39.19
N GLY A 237 -36.05 -2.87 -39.68
CA GLY A 237 -35.92 -3.50 -40.99
C GLY A 237 -35.39 -4.92 -40.80
N ASP A 238 -36.33 -5.84 -40.60
CA ASP A 238 -36.15 -7.29 -40.68
C ASP A 238 -35.75 -7.68 -42.12
N ALA A 239 -34.73 -8.50 -42.29
CA ALA A 239 -34.44 -9.17 -43.56
C ALA A 239 -33.63 -10.45 -43.34
N GLN A 240 -34.34 -11.57 -43.24
CA GLN A 240 -33.86 -12.91 -43.59
C GLN A 240 -33.81 -13.06 -45.12
N GLY A 241 -32.79 -13.78 -45.61
CA GLY A 241 -32.65 -14.17 -47.02
C GLY A 241 -31.20 -14.46 -47.38
#